data_AF-A0A7W1GH75-F1
#
_entry.id   AF-A0A7W1GH75-F1
#
_cell.length_a   1.000
_cell.length_b   1.000
_cell.length_c   1.000
_cell.angle_alpha   90.00
_cell.angle_beta   90.00
_cell.angle_gamma   90.00
#
_symmetry.space_group_name_H-M   'P 1'
#
loop_
_entity.id
_entity.type
_entity.pdbx_description
1 polymer ?
#
loop_
_entity_poly.entity_id
_entity_poly.type
_entity_poly.pdbx_seq_one_letter_code
_entity_poly.pdbx_strand_id
1 'polypeptide(L)' 'MKLFKSHDVNTFHYVTAVTFNRVPVFRSETARSFFIETLAETRNKHPFKLIGYVIMPDHI' A
#
# COMPACT_ATOMS: atom_id res chain seq x y z
N MET A 1 7.31 17.07 -4.93
CA MET A 1 6.21 16.32 -4.29
C MET A 1 5.99 16.92 -2.90
N LYS A 2 4.83 17.53 -2.63
CA LYS A 2 4.53 18.09 -1.31
C LYS A 2 4.11 16.94 -0.40
N LEU A 3 4.94 16.57 0.57
CA LEU A 3 4.60 15.53 1.54
C LEU A 3 3.52 16.07 2.47
N PHE A 4 2.30 15.57 2.33
CA PHE A 4 1.24 15.83 3.29
C PHE A 4 1.43 14.88 4.48
N LYS A 5 1.98 15.40 5.58
CA LYS A 5 2.14 14.65 6.82
C LYS A 5 1.12 15.14 7.84
N SER A 6 -0.14 14.70 7.72
CA SER A 6 -1.07 14.84 8.84
C SER A 6 -0.69 13.80 9.89
N HIS A 7 -0.46 14.26 11.12
CA HIS A 7 -0.19 13.42 12.29
C HIS A 7 -1.39 13.39 13.24
N ASP A 8 -2.52 13.95 12.80
CA ASP A 8 -3.73 14.05 13.62
C ASP A 8 -4.35 12.68 13.84
N VAL A 9 -4.70 12.40 15.08
CA VAL A 9 -5.33 11.14 15.49
C VAL A 9 -6.65 10.93 14.76
N ASN A 10 -6.96 9.68 14.43
CA ASN A 10 -8.19 9.27 13.73
C ASN A 10 -8.39 9.90 12.34
N THR A 11 -7.31 10.30 11.66
CA THR A 11 -7.37 10.75 10.27
C THR A 11 -7.41 9.58 9.29
N PHE A 12 -8.21 9.71 8.24
CA PHE A 12 -8.21 8.77 7.12
C PHE A 12 -7.24 9.24 6.04
N HIS A 13 -6.41 8.33 5.56
CA HIS A 13 -5.46 8.59 4.50
C HIS A 13 -5.81 7.75 3.28
N TYR A 14 -5.85 8.38 2.11
CA TYR A 14 -5.81 7.69 0.84
C TYR A 14 -4.35 7.64 0.37
N VAL A 15 -3.84 6.42 0.16
CA VAL A 15 -2.47 6.18 -0.27
C VAL A 15 -2.53 5.52 -1.63
N THR A 16 -1.75 6.02 -2.58
CA THR A 16 -1.50 5.35 -3.85
C THR A 16 -0.01 5.29 -4.14
N ALA A 17 0.43 4.20 -4.74
CA ALA A 17 1.81 4.03 -5.17
C ALA A 17 1.87 3.33 -6.52
N VAL A 18 2.71 3.86 -7.41
CA VAL A 18 2.91 3.32 -8.76
C VAL A 18 4.27 2.64 -8.82
N THR A 19 4.35 1.49 -9.48
CA THR A 19 5.61 0.78 -9.71
C THR A 19 6.56 1.62 -10.56
N PHE A 20 7.87 1.39 -10.39
CA PHE A 20 8.87 2.06 -11.21
C PHE A 20 8.61 1.81 -12.71
N ASN A 21 8.60 2.88 -13.51
CA ASN A 21 8.25 2.86 -14.93
C ASN A 21 6.90 2.19 -15.28
N ARG A 22 5.95 2.12 -14.33
CA ARG A 22 4.64 1.46 -14.53
C ARG A 22 4.75 0.00 -14.99
N VAL A 23 5.84 -0.68 -14.61
CA VAL A 23 6.00 -2.11 -14.88
C VAL A 23 4.90 -2.86 -14.14
N PRO A 24 4.13 -3.75 -14.80
CA PRO A 24 2.97 -4.39 -14.18
C PRO A 24 3.36 -5.56 -13.27
N VAL A 25 4.14 -5.27 -12.23
CA VAL A 25 4.73 -6.23 -11.27
C VAL A 25 3.66 -7.10 -10.63
N PHE A 26 2.49 -6.54 -10.32
CA PHE A 26 1.40 -7.25 -9.66
C PHE A 26 0.59 -8.16 -10.59
N ARG A 27 0.97 -8.32 -11.88
CA ARG A 27 0.47 -9.46 -12.67
C ARG A 27 1.00 -10.79 -12.15
N SER A 28 2.21 -10.79 -11.58
CA SER A 28 2.75 -11.96 -10.89
C SER A 28 1.92 -12.26 -9.64
N GLU A 29 1.46 -13.50 -9.52
CA GLU A 29 0.78 -13.98 -8.31
C GLU A 29 1.72 -13.94 -7.11
N THR A 30 2.96 -14.40 -7.28
CA THR A 30 3.99 -14.37 -6.24
C THR A 30 4.24 -12.95 -5.73
N ALA A 31 4.31 -11.95 -6.63
CA ALA A 31 4.50 -10.56 -6.23
C ALA A 31 3.30 -10.02 -5.43
N ARG A 32 2.07 -10.39 -5.80
CA ARG A 32 0.86 -10.03 -5.04
C ARG A 32 0.86 -10.65 -3.65
N SER A 33 1.21 -11.94 -3.54
CA SER A 33 1.29 -12.64 -2.27
C SER A 33 2.32 -12.00 -1.33
N PHE A 34 3.52 -11.69 -1.82
CA PHE A 34 4.54 -11.00 -1.03
C PHE A 34 4.08 -9.62 -0.55
N PHE A 35 3.38 -8.86 -1.40
CA PHE A 35 2.86 -7.56 -1.00
C PHE A 35 1.81 -7.68 0.12
N ILE A 36 0.87 -8.63 0.00
CA ILE A 36 -0.18 -8.87 1.01
C ILE A 36 0.44 -9.29 2.34
N GLU A 37 1.40 -10.22 2.31
CA GLU A 37 2.15 -10.66 3.50
C GLU A 37 2.89 -9.49 4.16
N THR A 38 3.65 -8.73 3.38
CA THR A 38 4.38 -7.55 3.87
C THR A 38 3.43 -6.49 4.47
N LEU A 39 2.26 -6.28 3.87
CA LEU A 39 1.23 -5.38 4.41
C LEU A 39 0.70 -5.88 5.75
N ALA A 40 0.47 -7.19 5.90
CA ALA A 40 0.05 -7.79 7.16
C ALA A 40 1.13 -7.65 8.24
N GLU A 41 2.38 -7.95 7.93
CA GLU A 41 3.52 -7.76 8.84
C GLU A 41 3.68 -6.30 9.28
N THR A 42 3.56 -5.37 8.32
CA THR A 42 3.64 -3.94 8.58
C THR A 42 2.55 -3.49 9.56
N ARG A 43 1.33 -4.01 9.41
CA ARG A 43 0.22 -3.74 10.33
C ARG A 43 0.44 -4.30 11.73
N ASN A 44 1.13 -5.43 11.85
CA ASN A 44 1.50 -5.99 13.16
C ASN A 44 2.56 -5.11 13.86
N LYS A 45 3.54 -4.61 13.10
CA LYS A 45 4.62 -3.75 13.63
C LYS A 45 4.16 -2.32 13.92
N HIS A 46 3.27 -1.79 13.08
CA HIS A 46 2.73 -0.44 13.16
C HIS A 46 1.20 -0.53 13.08
N PRO A 47 0.50 -0.61 14.23
CA PRO A 47 -0.95 -0.79 14.23
C PRO A 47 -1.69 0.38 13.57
N PHE A 48 -2.42 0.09 12.49
CA PHE A 48 -3.38 1.00 11.87
C PHE A 48 -4.60 0.25 11.33
N LYS A 49 -5.71 0.97 11.18
CA LYS A 49 -6.94 0.43 10.55
C LYS A 49 -6.82 0.51 9.03
N LEU A 50 -6.94 -0.62 8.35
CA LEU A 50 -7.02 -0.70 6.90
C LEU A 50 -8.49 -0.81 6.50
N ILE A 51 -9.03 0.23 5.88
CA ILE A 51 -10.45 0.30 5.50
C ILE A 51 -10.71 -0.46 4.20
N GLY A 52 -9.79 -0.35 3.26
CA GLY A 52 -9.83 -1.04 1.97
C GLY A 52 -8.56 -0.76 1.18
N TYR A 53 -8.25 -1.65 0.25
CA TYR A 53 -7.15 -1.49 -0.70
C TYR A 53 -7.49 -2.24 -1.99
N VAL A 54 -6.83 -1.86 -3.07
CA VAL A 54 -6.87 -2.58 -4.35
C VAL A 54 -5.45 -2.85 -4.78
N ILE A 55 -5.24 -3.93 -5.55
CA ILE A 55 -3.96 -4.18 -6.21
C ILE A 55 -4.25 -4.22 -7.70
N MET A 56 -3.80 -3.19 -8.39
CA MET A 56 -3.84 -3.08 -9.85
C MET A 56 -2.52 -3.60 -10.41
N PRO A 57 -2.42 -3.92 -11.71
CA PRO A 57 -1.21 -4.49 -12.29
C PRO A 57 0.09 -3.71 -12.00
N ASP A 58 0.05 -2.37 -12.01
CA ASP A 58 1.19 -1.46 -11.87
C ASP A 58 1.08 -0.49 -10.68
N HIS A 59 0.04 -0.58 -9.85
CA HIS A 59 -0.14 0.31 -8.71
C HIS A 59 -1.06 -0.27 -7.63
N ILE A 60 -1.08 0.40 -6.49
CA ILE A 60 -1.96 0.17 -5.34
C ILE A 60 -2.65 1.46 -4.92
#